data_AF-A0A2V9YXP3-F1
#
_entry.id   AF-A0A2V9YXP3-F1
#
_cell.length_a   1.000
_cell.length_b   1.000
_cell.length_c   1.000
_cell.angle_alpha   90.00
_cell.angle_beta   90.00
_cell.angle_gamma   90.00
#
_symmetry.space_group_name_H-M   'P 1'
#
loop_
_entity.id
_entity.type
_entity.pdbx_description
1 polymer ?
#
loop_
_entity_poly.entity_id
_entity_poly.type
_entity_poly.pdbx_seq_one_letter_code
_entity_poly.pdbx_strand_id
1 'polypeptide(L)'
;AQATAIQLHVYGRQLQNQGHQAEAFAIFRVNAQRNPSHWLVHSELARMSSAKGDFTSAAKEMQLAADGAPDNAKPAMQGLVKRLQANEDINK
;
A
#
# COMPACT_ATOMS: atom_id res chain seq x y z
N ALA A 1 0.56 -14.57 19.26
CA ALA A 1 0.15 -13.18 18.97
C ALA A 1 -0.24 -13.09 17.50
N GLN A 2 -1.44 -12.62 17.17
CA GLN A 2 -1.78 -12.32 15.77
C GLN A 2 -0.96 -11.08 15.34
N ALA A 3 -0.38 -11.11 14.15
CA ALA A 3 0.32 -9.95 13.62
C ALA A 3 -0.67 -8.81 13.36
N THR A 4 -0.36 -7.60 13.81
CA THR A 4 -1.18 -6.41 13.56
C THR A 4 -1.10 -5.99 12.09
N ALA A 5 -2.07 -5.21 11.63
CA ALA A 5 -2.06 -4.67 10.27
C ALA A 5 -0.74 -3.94 9.94
N ILE A 6 -0.17 -3.25 10.93
CA ILE A 6 1.12 -2.55 10.82
C ILE A 6 2.28 -3.54 10.66
N GLN A 7 2.31 -4.64 11.42
CA GLN A 7 3.40 -5.62 11.33
C GLN A 7 3.44 -6.30 9.96
N LEU A 8 2.28 -6.70 9.44
CA LEU A 8 2.19 -7.29 8.09
C LEU A 8 2.60 -6.27 7.02
N HIS A 9 2.17 -5.01 7.16
CA HIS A 9 2.59 -3.93 6.28
C HIS A 9 4.11 -3.74 6.25
N VAL A 10 4.72 -3.57 7.42
CA VAL A 10 6.16 -3.35 7.56
C VAL A 10 6.94 -4.52 6.98
N TYR A 11 6.51 -5.75 7.25
CA TYR A 11 7.16 -6.94 6.71
C TYR A 11 7.04 -7.03 5.18
N GLY A 12 5.86 -6.77 4.62
CA GLY A 12 5.69 -6.72 3.17
C GLY A 12 6.55 -5.62 2.53
N ARG A 13 6.61 -4.42 3.11
CA ARG A 13 7.50 -3.34 2.64
C ARG A 13 8.98 -3.70 2.72
N GLN A 14 9.39 -4.40 3.77
CA GLN A 14 10.76 -4.90 3.88
C GLN A 14 11.08 -5.87 2.74
N LEU A 15 10.18 -6.82 2.43
CA LEU A 15 10.34 -7.73 1.30
C LEU A 15 10.43 -6.99 -0.04
N GLN A 16 9.60 -5.95 -0.27
CA GLN A 16 9.70 -5.13 -1.48
C GLN A 16 11.08 -4.46 -1.60
N ASN A 17 11.59 -3.88 -0.51
CA ASN A 17 12.89 -3.22 -0.49
C ASN A 17 14.05 -4.21 -0.72
N GLN A 18 13.85 -5.50 -0.43
CA GLN A 18 14.81 -6.57 -0.71
C GLN A 18 14.69 -7.14 -2.14
N GLY A 19 13.77 -6.62 -2.96
CA GLY A 19 13.49 -7.12 -4.32
C GLY A 19 12.54 -8.31 -4.36
N HIS A 20 12.01 -8.76 -3.22
CA HIS A 20 11.08 -9.89 -3.12
C HIS A 20 9.62 -9.44 -3.32
N GLN A 21 9.34 -8.83 -4.46
CA GLN A 21 8.04 -8.19 -4.75
C GLN A 21 6.86 -9.17 -4.68
N ALA A 22 7.03 -10.40 -5.20
CA ALA A 22 5.97 -11.40 -5.20
C ALA A 22 5.60 -11.85 -3.78
N GLU A 23 6.60 -12.02 -2.91
CA GLU A 23 6.41 -12.39 -1.51
C GLU A 23 5.75 -11.25 -0.73
N ALA A 24 6.19 -10.00 -0.95
CA ALA A 24 5.54 -8.83 -0.36
C ALA A 24 4.04 -8.77 -0.70
N PHE A 25 3.69 -9.04 -1.96
CA PHE A 25 2.29 -9.05 -2.38
C PHE A 25 1.49 -10.21 -1.79
N ALA A 26 2.12 -11.35 -1.50
CA ALA A 26 1.47 -12.40 -0.73
C ALA A 26 1.15 -11.92 0.69
N ILE A 27 2.07 -11.24 1.37
CA ILE A 27 1.86 -10.66 2.70
C ILE A 27 0.76 -9.60 2.69
N PHE A 28 0.74 -8.72 1.70
CA PHE A 28 -0.30 -7.70 1.54
C PHE A 28 -1.70 -8.31 1.34
N ARG A 29 -1.83 -9.38 0.57
CA ARG A 29 -3.12 -10.10 0.44
C ARG A 29 -3.57 -10.69 1.77
N VAL A 30 -2.65 -11.24 2.55
CA VAL A 30 -2.96 -11.74 3.91
C VAL A 30 -3.41 -10.58 4.80
N ASN A 31 -2.77 -9.42 4.72
CA ASN A 31 -3.15 -8.26 5.51
C ASN A 31 -4.54 -7.74 5.12
N ALA A 32 -4.83 -7.64 3.82
CA ALA A 32 -6.12 -7.22 3.30
C ALA A 32 -7.27 -8.13 3.75
N GLN A 33 -7.03 -9.44 3.81
CA GLN A 33 -8.01 -10.41 4.31
C GLN A 33 -8.27 -10.27 5.81
N ARG A 34 -7.24 -9.97 6.60
CA ARG A 34 -7.33 -9.93 8.08
C ARG A 34 -7.74 -8.57 8.62
N ASN A 35 -7.37 -7.50 7.94
CA ASN A 35 -7.50 -6.12 8.43
C ASN A 35 -8.10 -5.18 7.35
N PRO A 36 -9.24 -5.53 6.71
CA PRO A 36 -9.72 -4.85 5.51
C PRO A 36 -10.04 -3.35 5.69
N SER A 37 -10.31 -2.90 6.93
CA SER A 37 -10.62 -1.51 7.24
C SER A 37 -9.41 -0.66 7.63
N HIS A 38 -8.22 -1.26 7.77
CA HIS A 38 -7.05 -0.52 8.22
C HIS A 38 -6.46 0.29 7.04
N TRP A 39 -6.23 1.59 7.21
CA TRP A 39 -5.79 2.49 6.13
C TRP A 39 -4.52 2.02 5.40
N LEU A 40 -3.56 1.37 6.09
CA LEU A 40 -2.38 0.76 5.46
C LEU A 40 -2.73 -0.31 4.41
N VAL A 41 -3.83 -1.06 4.58
CA VAL A 41 -4.26 -2.05 3.59
C VAL A 41 -4.61 -1.38 2.26
N HIS A 42 -5.24 -0.20 2.29
CA HIS A 42 -5.48 0.56 1.06
C HIS A 42 -4.17 1.00 0.38
N SER A 43 -3.13 1.34 1.16
CA SER A 43 -1.79 1.63 0.60
C SER A 43 -1.16 0.39 -0.08
N GLU A 44 -1.40 -0.81 0.47
CA GLU A 44 -0.92 -2.07 -0.08
C GLU A 44 -1.67 -2.49 -1.35
N LEU A 45 -3.00 -2.33 -1.36
CA LEU A 45 -3.83 -2.52 -2.55
C LEU A 45 -3.37 -1.57 -3.67
N ALA A 46 -3.10 -0.31 -3.34
CA ALA A 46 -2.56 0.66 -4.29
C ALA A 46 -1.22 0.20 -4.90
N ARG A 47 -0.31 -0.34 -4.08
CA ARG A 47 0.98 -0.89 -4.55
C ARG A 47 0.80 -2.07 -5.50
N MET A 48 -0.11 -3.00 -5.17
CA MET A 48 -0.42 -4.14 -6.02
C MET A 48 -1.06 -3.72 -7.35
N SER A 49 -1.93 -2.70 -7.36
CA SER A 49 -2.51 -2.14 -8.59
C SER A 49 -1.47 -1.39 -9.42
N SER A 50 -0.62 -0.60 -8.78
CA SER A 50 0.47 0.15 -9.43
C SER A 50 1.45 -0.78 -10.16
N ALA A 51 1.80 -1.92 -9.55
CA ALA A 51 2.67 -2.92 -10.19
C ALA A 51 2.05 -3.62 -11.41
N LYS A 52 0.73 -3.54 -11.59
CA LYS A 52 0.02 -4.01 -12.80
C LYS A 52 -0.14 -2.92 -13.85
N GLY A 53 0.32 -1.69 -13.59
CA GLY A 53 0.07 -0.52 -14.42
C GLY A 53 -1.35 0.05 -14.28
N ASP A 54 -2.16 -0.44 -13.33
CA ASP A 54 -3.48 0.11 -13.04
C ASP A 54 -3.36 1.30 -12.08
N PHE A 55 -2.84 2.41 -12.62
CA PHE A 55 -2.60 3.64 -11.85
C PHE A 55 -3.89 4.31 -11.39
N THR A 56 -4.99 4.15 -12.14
CA THR A 56 -6.31 4.67 -11.76
C THR A 56 -6.81 4.01 -10.48
N SER A 57 -6.85 2.68 -10.43
CA SER A 57 -7.24 1.97 -9.21
C SER A 57 -6.24 2.21 -8.08
N ALA A 58 -4.94 2.27 -8.41
CA ALA A 58 -3.92 2.56 -7.41
C ALA A 58 -4.12 3.92 -6.75
N ALA A 59 -4.37 4.99 -7.53
CA ALA A 59 -4.58 6.33 -7.01
C ALA A 59 -5.83 6.39 -6.11
N LYS A 60 -6.91 5.69 -6.50
CA LYS A 60 -8.13 5.60 -5.70
C LYS A 60 -7.89 4.93 -4.35
N GLU A 61 -7.21 3.78 -4.34
CA GLU A 61 -6.86 3.08 -3.09
C GLU A 61 -5.91 3.93 -2.23
N MET A 62 -4.90 4.57 -2.84
CA MET A 62 -3.98 5.42 -2.07
C MET A 62 -4.68 6.65 -1.48
N GLN A 63 -5.71 7.18 -2.14
CA GLN A 63 -6.54 8.25 -1.58
C GLN A 63 -7.30 7.78 -0.34
N LEU A 64 -7.91 6.59 -0.38
CA LEU A 64 -8.54 5.98 0.82
C LEU A 64 -7.53 5.79 1.96
N ALA A 65 -6.30 5.37 1.62
CA ALA A 65 -5.22 5.28 2.60
C ALA A 65 -4.89 6.65 3.21
N ALA A 66 -4.83 7.71 2.40
CA ALA A 66 -4.57 9.07 2.87
C ALA A 66 -5.70 9.61 3.75
N ASP A 67 -6.96 9.35 3.40
CA ASP A 67 -8.13 9.83 4.15
C ASP A 67 -8.24 9.16 5.53
N GLY A 68 -7.89 7.87 5.61
CA GLY A 68 -7.89 7.09 6.87
C GLY A 68 -6.60 7.16 7.68
N ALA A 69 -5.53 7.78 7.16
CA ALA A 69 -4.25 7.88 7.84
C ALA A 69 -4.27 8.89 9.00
N PRO A 70 -3.45 8.70 10.05
CA PRO A 70 -3.16 9.74 11.02
C PRO A 70 -2.50 10.97 10.36
N ASP A 71 -2.68 12.17 10.94
CA ASP A 71 -2.28 13.44 10.31
C ASP A 71 -0.80 13.51 9.93
N ASN A 72 0.09 12.88 10.70
CA ASN A 72 1.52 12.82 10.39
C ASN A 72 1.86 11.95 9.16
N ALA A 73 0.97 11.01 8.79
CA ALA A 73 1.17 10.12 7.64
C ALA A 73 0.46 10.60 6.36
N LYS A 74 -0.57 11.46 6.48
CA LYS A 74 -1.33 11.98 5.33
C LYS A 74 -0.46 12.60 4.24
N PRO A 75 0.52 13.49 4.53
CA PRO A 75 1.30 14.14 3.49
C PRO A 75 2.09 13.14 2.63
N ALA A 76 2.63 12.09 3.24
CA ALA A 76 3.36 11.05 2.52
C ALA A 76 2.43 10.28 1.57
N MET A 77 1.23 9.92 2.03
CA MET A 77 0.24 9.21 1.20
C MET A 77 -0.26 10.10 0.05
N GLN A 78 -0.53 11.39 0.31
CA GLN A 78 -0.89 12.36 -0.72
C GLN A 78 0.20 12.53 -1.78
N GLY A 79 1.48 12.49 -1.39
CA GLY A 79 2.60 12.44 -2.33
C GLY A 79 2.53 11.22 -3.25
N LEU A 80 2.20 10.04 -2.72
CA LEU A 80 2.00 8.83 -3.51
C LEU A 80 0.77 8.90 -4.42
N VAL A 81 -0.33 9.51 -3.97
CA VAL A 81 -1.51 9.77 -4.83
C VAL A 81 -1.10 10.57 -6.06
N LYS A 82 -0.35 11.66 -5.89
CA LYS A 82 0.10 12.51 -7.01
C LYS A 82 0.98 11.74 -7.99
N ARG A 83 1.92 10.92 -7.50
CA ARG A 83 2.76 10.05 -8.34
C ARG A 83 1.91 9.08 -9.16
N LEU A 84 0.94 8.43 -8.52
CA LEU A 84 0.02 7.51 -9.19
C LEU A 84 -0.83 8.21 -10.24
N GLN A 85 -1.33 9.42 -9.96
CA GLN A 85 -2.07 10.24 -10.94
C GLN A 85 -1.19 10.65 -12.13
N ALA A 86 0.12 10.73 -11.95
CA ALA A 86 1.10 10.93 -13.02
C ALA A 86 1.53 9.63 -13.72
N ASN A 87 0.85 8.50 -13.45
CA ASN A 87 1.19 7.17 -13.96
C ASN A 87 2.59 6.68 -13.56
N GLU A 88 3.09 7.10 -12.40
CA GLU A 88 4.35 6.62 -11.85
C GLU A 88 4.13 5.38 -10.98
N ASP A 89 4.96 4.36 -11.19
CA ASP A 89 5.00 3.19 -10.32
C ASP A 89 5.61 3.55 -8.96
N ILE A 90 4.82 3.42 -7.90
CA ILE A 90 5.21 3.73 -6.51
C ILE A 90 5.96 2.59 -5.81
N ASN A 91 6.22 1.49 -6.53
CA ASN A 91 7.08 0.41 -6.09
C ASN A 91 8.54 0.60 -6.52
N LYS A 92 8.83 1.65 -7.31
CA LYS A 92 10.17 2.07 -7.72
C LYS A 92 10.68 3.24 -6.89
#